data_AF-A0A7R9F348-F1
#
_entry.id   AF-A0A7R9F348-F1
#
_cell.length_a   1.000
_cell.length_b   1.000
_cell.length_c   1.000
_cell.angle_alpha   90.00
_cell.angle_beta   90.00
_cell.angle_gamma   90.00
#
_symmetry.space_group_name_H-M   'P 1'
#
loop_
_entity.id
_entity.type
_entity.pdbx_description
1 polymer ?
#
loop_
_entity_poly.entity_id
_entity_poly.type
_entity_poly.pdbx_seq_one_letter_code
_entity_poly.pdbx_strand_id
1 'polypeptide(L)'
;LYCPQDALNKAGVVLFLECDHRLVSGQLELLVKQATEEGGVVSWATYHPTSSLTHPKMFDYFQTTAESFLFLPMVEASTLLLVNVEGVHAKIMLPWVQCALTQDCILPIGAQSGGCRFNKKPQYRYSGCHRYDGSALNIVLGLYFGFDEKRYTCKGKERYFRKVTMETAAAEMAGLEGNATEATSISKDFSYISWFISQSELSAGHSHLISRAPDEVRPQ
;
A
#
# COMPACT_ATOMS: atom_id res chain seq x y z
N LEU A 1 -3.95 9.41 3.15
CA LEU A 1 -3.53 9.67 1.74
C LEU A 1 -2.94 11.06 1.47
N TYR A 2 -3.22 12.10 2.26
CA TYR A 2 -2.51 13.39 2.14
C TYR A 2 -1.01 13.33 2.48
N CYS A 3 -0.60 12.35 3.31
CA CYS A 3 0.75 12.28 3.86
C CYS A 3 1.86 11.99 2.82
N PRO A 4 1.75 10.99 1.91
CA PRO A 4 2.85 10.69 0.98
C PRO A 4 3.08 11.79 -0.08
N GLN A 5 2.01 12.43 -0.56
CA GLN A 5 2.12 13.49 -1.57
C GLN A 5 2.76 14.77 -1.00
N ASP A 6 2.37 15.16 0.22
CA ASP A 6 2.98 16.32 0.89
C ASP A 6 4.47 16.06 1.22
N ALA A 7 4.78 14.85 1.69
CA ALA A 7 6.17 14.43 1.92
C ALA A 7 6.99 14.47 0.63
N LEU A 8 6.44 13.98 -0.49
CA LEU A 8 7.12 13.95 -1.79
C LEU A 8 7.42 15.36 -2.31
N ASN A 9 6.49 16.30 -2.12
CA ASN A 9 6.66 17.71 -2.48
C ASN A 9 7.77 18.40 -1.69
N LYS A 10 8.00 18.01 -0.43
CA LYS A 10 8.99 18.62 0.46
C LYS A 10 10.38 17.98 0.35
N ALA A 11 10.44 16.65 0.25
CA ALA A 11 11.69 15.90 0.29
C ALA A 11 12.28 15.59 -1.09
N GLY A 12 11.48 15.67 -2.16
CA GLY A 12 11.90 15.31 -3.52
C GLY A 12 12.00 13.81 -3.78
N VAL A 13 12.30 13.01 -2.76
CA VAL A 13 12.28 11.54 -2.80
C VAL A 13 11.66 11.01 -1.51
N VAL A 14 10.77 10.03 -1.62
CA VAL A 14 10.12 9.39 -0.48
C VAL A 14 10.24 7.87 -0.60
N LEU A 15 10.71 7.23 0.47
CA LEU A 15 10.56 5.79 0.67
C LEU A 15 9.41 5.55 1.65
N PHE A 16 8.28 5.11 1.13
CA PHE A 16 7.13 4.69 1.91
C PHE A 16 7.29 3.24 2.36
N LEU A 17 7.02 2.99 3.64
CA LEU A 17 7.08 1.68 4.28
C LEU A 17 5.88 1.51 5.21
N GLU A 18 5.24 0.35 5.14
CA GLU A 18 4.25 -0.05 6.15
C GLU A 18 4.88 -0.34 7.50
N CYS A 19 4.08 -0.27 8.56
CA CYS A 19 4.54 -0.38 9.94
C CYS A 19 5.16 -1.75 10.28
N ASP A 20 4.89 -2.77 9.47
CA ASP A 20 5.44 -4.13 9.60
C ASP A 20 6.70 -4.37 8.75
N HIS A 21 7.25 -3.34 8.08
CA HIS A 21 8.49 -3.42 7.31
C HIS A 21 9.66 -2.76 8.03
N ARG A 22 10.85 -3.37 7.94
CA ARG A 22 12.11 -2.82 8.45
C ARG A 22 13.12 -2.75 7.33
N LEU A 23 13.75 -1.59 7.16
CA LEU A 23 14.90 -1.42 6.29
C LEU A 23 16.10 -2.18 6.87
N VAL A 24 16.74 -3.01 6.05
CA VAL A 24 17.92 -3.80 6.45
C VAL A 24 19.13 -3.58 5.55
N SER A 25 18.98 -2.83 4.45
CA SER A 25 20.08 -2.46 3.56
C SER A 25 20.31 -0.96 3.58
N GLY A 26 21.59 -0.56 3.52
CA GLY A 26 22.00 0.83 3.36
C GLY A 26 22.11 1.29 1.91
N GLN A 27 22.01 0.37 0.93
CA GLN A 27 22.28 0.64 -0.50
C GLN A 27 21.12 1.35 -1.23
N LEU A 28 20.51 2.35 -0.59
CA LEU A 28 19.32 3.04 -1.11
C LEU A 28 19.61 3.87 -2.37
N GLU A 29 20.86 4.28 -2.57
CA GLU A 29 21.32 5.02 -3.75
C GLU A 29 21.03 4.26 -5.05
N LEU A 30 21.07 2.93 -5.03
CA LEU A 30 20.76 2.10 -6.19
C LEU A 30 19.27 2.18 -6.54
N LEU A 31 18.38 2.22 -5.54
CA LEU A 31 16.95 2.38 -5.75
C LEU A 31 16.62 3.78 -6.26
N VAL A 32 17.22 4.82 -5.68
CA VAL A 32 17.01 6.21 -6.10
C VAL A 32 17.50 6.42 -7.54
N LYS A 33 18.65 5.87 -7.88
CA LYS A 33 19.16 5.89 -9.25
C LYS A 33 18.19 5.21 -10.21
N GLN A 34 17.75 3.99 -9.90
CA GLN A 34 16.78 3.26 -10.73
C GLN A 34 15.49 4.07 -10.91
N ALA A 35 14.90 4.60 -9.82
CA ALA A 35 13.68 5.39 -9.89
C ALA A 35 13.85 6.62 -10.79
N THR A 36 14.98 7.33 -10.65
CA THR A 36 15.25 8.53 -11.44
C THR A 36 15.39 8.23 -12.94
N GLU A 37 16.01 7.10 -13.29
CA GLU A 37 16.22 6.69 -14.69
C GLU A 37 14.96 6.11 -15.34
N GLU A 38 14.07 5.49 -14.56
CA GLU A 38 12.97 4.66 -15.09
C GLU A 38 11.58 5.29 -14.99
N GLY A 39 11.45 6.53 -14.50
CA GLY A 39 10.18 7.28 -14.50
C GLY A 39 9.56 7.52 -13.12
N GLY A 40 10.36 7.38 -12.07
CA GLY A 40 10.13 7.95 -10.74
C GLY A 40 9.55 7.00 -9.70
N VAL A 41 9.45 5.70 -9.99
CA VAL A 41 8.88 4.70 -9.05
C VAL A 41 9.75 3.44 -8.99
N VAL A 42 9.97 2.93 -7.78
CA VAL A 42 10.43 1.56 -7.54
C VAL A 42 9.53 0.86 -6.53
N SER A 43 9.14 -0.36 -6.85
CA SER A 43 8.22 -1.21 -6.08
C SER A 43 8.64 -2.68 -6.13
N TRP A 44 7.93 -3.54 -5.42
CA TRP A 44 8.24 -4.97 -5.31
C TRP A 44 7.09 -5.81 -5.87
N ALA A 45 7.37 -6.60 -6.92
CA ALA A 45 6.38 -7.45 -7.57
C ALA A 45 5.99 -8.65 -6.69
N THR A 46 4.71 -8.98 -6.72
CA THR A 46 4.14 -10.21 -6.17
C THR A 46 3.97 -11.26 -7.27
N TYR A 47 3.57 -12.47 -6.88
CA TYR A 47 3.27 -13.56 -7.82
C TYR A 47 1.86 -13.48 -8.42
N HIS A 48 1.01 -12.56 -7.96
CA HIS A 48 -0.39 -12.48 -8.38
C HIS A 48 -0.57 -11.44 -9.48
N PRO A 49 -1.31 -11.76 -10.57
CA PRO A 49 -1.67 -10.77 -11.56
C PRO A 49 -2.58 -9.69 -10.98
N THR A 50 -2.44 -8.45 -11.48
CA THR A 50 -3.26 -7.32 -11.04
C THR A 50 -4.76 -7.59 -11.23
N SER A 51 -5.15 -8.24 -12.32
CA SER A 51 -6.53 -8.66 -12.60
C SER A 51 -7.11 -9.66 -11.59
N SER A 52 -6.27 -10.46 -10.93
CA SER A 52 -6.72 -11.49 -9.99
C SER A 52 -7.14 -10.91 -8.63
N LEU A 53 -6.62 -9.73 -8.30
CA LEU A 53 -6.79 -9.08 -7.01
C LEU A 53 -7.55 -7.74 -7.10
N THR A 54 -8.08 -7.42 -8.27
CA THR A 54 -8.75 -6.14 -8.53
C THR A 54 -10.19 -6.38 -8.97
N HIS A 55 -11.12 -5.72 -8.26
CA HIS A 55 -12.53 -5.84 -8.57
C HIS A 55 -12.83 -5.26 -9.96
N PRO A 56 -13.65 -5.92 -10.81
CA PRO A 56 -13.91 -5.48 -12.19
C PRO A 56 -14.31 -4.01 -12.33
N LYS A 57 -15.19 -3.51 -11.45
CA LYS A 57 -15.64 -2.11 -11.44
C LYS A 57 -14.53 -1.06 -11.27
N MET A 58 -13.38 -1.43 -10.69
CA MET A 58 -12.26 -0.48 -10.60
C MET A 58 -11.61 -0.26 -11.98
N PHE A 59 -11.57 -1.28 -12.84
CA PHE A 59 -11.11 -1.11 -14.22
C PHE A 59 -12.06 -0.18 -14.99
N ASP A 60 -13.37 -0.32 -14.78
CA ASP A 60 -14.38 0.58 -15.37
C ASP A 60 -14.15 2.04 -14.96
N TYR A 61 -13.86 2.29 -13.68
CA TYR A 61 -13.53 3.64 -13.18
C TYR A 61 -12.32 4.25 -13.90
N PHE A 62 -11.27 3.47 -14.09
CA PHE A 62 -10.06 3.89 -14.81
C PHE A 62 -10.19 3.81 -16.34
N GLN A 63 -11.38 3.51 -16.86
CA GLN A 63 -11.67 3.41 -18.30
C GLN A 63 -10.73 2.44 -19.04
N THR A 64 -10.44 1.31 -18.40
CA THR A 64 -9.61 0.23 -18.94
C THR A 64 -10.30 -1.10 -18.73
N THR A 65 -9.71 -2.19 -19.23
CA THR A 65 -10.26 -3.53 -19.07
C THR A 65 -9.30 -4.43 -18.30
N ALA A 66 -9.82 -5.48 -17.65
CA ALA A 66 -9.01 -6.43 -16.89
C ALA A 66 -8.08 -7.26 -17.78
N GLU A 67 -8.41 -7.40 -19.08
CA GLU A 67 -7.65 -8.14 -20.09
C GLU A 67 -6.22 -7.62 -20.22
N SER A 68 -6.04 -6.29 -20.17
CA SER A 68 -4.71 -5.66 -20.22
C SER A 68 -3.83 -5.98 -18.99
N PHE A 69 -4.43 -6.53 -17.93
CA PHE A 69 -3.79 -6.79 -16.64
C PHE A 69 -3.70 -8.29 -16.29
N LEU A 70 -4.07 -9.20 -17.20
CA LEU A 70 -4.07 -10.64 -16.94
C LEU A 70 -2.67 -11.21 -16.66
N PHE A 71 -1.64 -10.58 -17.21
CA PHE A 71 -0.25 -11.01 -17.06
C PHE A 71 0.64 -9.96 -16.40
N LEU A 72 0.09 -8.82 -16.01
CA LEU A 72 0.82 -7.78 -15.30
C LEU A 72 0.88 -8.14 -13.81
N PRO A 73 2.06 -8.44 -13.24
CA PRO A 73 2.18 -8.74 -11.81
C PRO A 73 1.74 -7.53 -10.98
N MET A 74 1.00 -7.80 -9.91
CA MET A 74 0.69 -6.80 -8.90
C MET A 74 1.94 -6.52 -8.08
N VAL A 75 2.24 -5.25 -7.81
CA VAL A 75 3.28 -4.82 -6.89
C VAL A 75 2.68 -4.49 -5.52
N GLU A 76 3.50 -4.64 -4.48
CA GLU A 76 3.13 -4.30 -3.11
C GLU A 76 3.04 -2.77 -2.93
N ALA A 77 1.93 -2.30 -2.35
CA ALA A 77 1.81 -0.92 -1.91
C ALA A 77 2.53 -0.65 -0.57
N SER A 78 2.95 -1.71 0.13
CA SER A 78 3.57 -1.62 1.45
C SER A 78 5.01 -1.13 1.45
N THR A 79 5.66 -1.16 0.28
CA THR A 79 7.02 -0.65 0.08
C THR A 79 7.10 0.05 -1.26
N LEU A 80 7.31 1.36 -1.26
CA LEU A 80 7.33 2.18 -2.47
C LEU A 80 8.39 3.26 -2.37
N LEU A 81 9.27 3.35 -3.36
CA LEU A 81 10.13 4.51 -3.55
C LEU A 81 9.51 5.40 -4.64
N LEU A 82 9.33 6.68 -4.33
CA LEU A 82 8.78 7.69 -5.22
C LEU A 82 9.76 8.85 -5.37
N VAL A 83 9.97 9.31 -6.60
CA VAL A 83 10.74 10.52 -6.92
C VAL A 83 9.77 11.57 -7.44
N ASN A 84 9.93 12.81 -6.95
CA ASN A 84 9.06 13.92 -7.30
C ASN A 84 9.36 14.42 -8.71
N VAL A 85 8.77 13.76 -9.70
CA VAL A 85 8.76 14.20 -11.09
C VAL A 85 7.31 14.45 -11.54
N GLU A 86 7.12 15.33 -12.51
CA GLU A 86 5.78 15.73 -12.98
C GLU A 86 4.91 14.53 -13.36
N GLY A 87 5.49 13.53 -14.01
CA GLY A 87 4.80 12.29 -14.37
C GLY A 87 4.28 11.51 -13.15
N VAL A 88 5.09 11.37 -12.10
CA VAL A 88 4.66 10.72 -10.85
C VAL A 88 3.52 11.50 -10.20
N HIS A 89 3.63 12.82 -10.13
CA HIS A 89 2.58 13.65 -9.54
C HIS A 89 1.25 13.57 -10.32
N ALA A 90 1.31 13.90 -11.61
CA ALA A 90 0.12 14.11 -12.43
C ALA A 90 -0.50 12.81 -12.95
N LYS A 91 0.31 11.76 -13.15
CA LYS A 91 -0.13 10.51 -13.80
C LYS A 91 -0.16 9.33 -12.84
N ILE A 92 0.46 9.41 -11.68
CA ILE A 92 0.43 8.34 -10.67
C ILE A 92 -0.33 8.78 -9.43
N MET A 93 0.20 9.75 -8.69
CA MET A 93 -0.34 10.14 -7.38
C MET A 93 -1.75 10.73 -7.50
N LEU A 94 -1.99 11.62 -8.45
CA LEU A 94 -3.30 12.23 -8.66
C LEU A 94 -4.42 11.20 -8.89
N PRO A 95 -4.36 10.32 -9.92
CA PRO A 95 -5.41 9.33 -10.14
C PRO A 95 -5.51 8.29 -9.02
N TRP A 96 -4.39 7.96 -8.35
CA TRP A 96 -4.40 7.05 -7.21
C TRP A 96 -5.17 7.64 -6.02
N VAL A 97 -4.90 8.90 -5.66
CA VAL A 97 -5.62 9.62 -4.60
C VAL A 97 -7.08 9.86 -4.96
N GLN A 98 -7.38 10.22 -6.22
CA GLN A 98 -8.77 10.39 -6.69
C GLN A 98 -9.59 9.10 -6.50
N CYS A 99 -9.03 7.95 -6.88
CA CYS A 99 -9.68 6.67 -6.63
C CYS A 99 -9.89 6.42 -5.15
N ALA A 100 -8.86 6.64 -4.33
CA ALA A 100 -8.93 6.40 -2.90
C ALA A 100 -9.96 7.28 -2.16
N LEU A 101 -10.27 8.46 -2.73
CA LEU A 101 -11.32 9.36 -2.23
C LEU A 101 -12.69 9.12 -2.90
N THR A 102 -12.80 8.18 -3.83
CA THR A 102 -14.04 7.85 -4.53
C THR A 102 -14.51 6.46 -4.13
N GLN A 103 -15.60 6.37 -3.36
CA GLN A 103 -16.12 5.11 -2.82
C GLN A 103 -16.31 4.02 -3.90
N ASP A 104 -16.93 4.38 -5.03
CA ASP A 104 -17.18 3.43 -6.13
C ASP A 104 -15.90 2.94 -6.82
N CYS A 105 -14.78 3.66 -6.68
CA CYS A 105 -13.48 3.20 -7.13
C CYS A 105 -12.79 2.34 -6.08
N ILE A 106 -12.61 2.85 -4.86
CA ILE A 106 -11.78 2.20 -3.83
C ILE A 106 -12.45 0.98 -3.19
N LEU A 107 -13.78 1.03 -3.05
CA LEU A 107 -14.60 -0.02 -2.44
C LEU A 107 -15.87 -0.21 -3.29
N PRO A 108 -15.74 -0.72 -4.52
CA PRO A 108 -16.90 -0.97 -5.38
C PRO A 108 -17.81 -2.00 -4.72
N ILE A 109 -19.13 -1.88 -4.97
CA ILE A 109 -20.12 -2.83 -4.44
C ILE A 109 -19.71 -4.28 -4.79
N GLY A 110 -19.54 -5.10 -3.76
CA GLY A 110 -19.09 -6.50 -3.87
C GLY A 110 -17.59 -6.72 -3.61
N ALA A 111 -16.82 -5.66 -3.40
CA ALA A 111 -15.42 -5.76 -2.97
C ALA A 111 -15.31 -6.31 -1.54
N GLN A 112 -14.35 -7.20 -1.32
CA GLN A 112 -14.05 -7.82 -0.03
C GLN A 112 -12.53 -8.05 0.07
N SER A 113 -11.94 -7.88 1.24
CA SER A 113 -10.50 -8.08 1.47
C SER A 113 -10.09 -9.55 1.51
N GLY A 114 -10.97 -10.42 2.02
CA GLY A 114 -10.70 -11.83 2.28
C GLY A 114 -11.35 -12.80 1.28
N GLY A 115 -11.15 -14.10 1.50
CA GLY A 115 -11.81 -15.16 0.73
C GLY A 115 -11.25 -15.35 -0.69
N CYS A 116 -10.05 -14.86 -0.98
CA CYS A 116 -9.38 -15.01 -2.28
C CYS A 116 -9.28 -16.48 -2.71
N ARG A 117 -9.76 -16.81 -3.92
CA ARG A 117 -9.79 -18.17 -4.46
C ARG A 117 -8.70 -18.39 -5.50
N PHE A 118 -7.45 -18.50 -5.05
CA PHE A 118 -6.29 -18.77 -5.93
C PHE A 118 -6.18 -20.21 -6.42
N ASN A 119 -6.99 -21.12 -5.86
CA ASN A 119 -7.06 -22.52 -6.28
C ASN A 119 -7.81 -22.71 -7.61
N LYS A 120 -8.51 -21.68 -8.11
CA LYS A 120 -9.20 -21.74 -9.39
C LYS A 120 -8.25 -21.33 -10.52
N LYS A 121 -8.21 -22.14 -11.59
CA LYS A 121 -7.50 -21.82 -12.82
C LYS A 121 -8.46 -21.17 -13.84
N PRO A 122 -7.96 -20.27 -14.71
CA PRO A 122 -6.63 -19.67 -14.68
C PRO A 122 -6.48 -18.64 -13.54
N GLN A 123 -5.27 -18.54 -12.97
CA GLN A 123 -4.97 -17.72 -11.77
C GLN A 123 -5.11 -16.20 -12.00
N TYR A 124 -5.10 -15.75 -13.26
CA TYR A 124 -5.28 -14.34 -13.60
C TYR A 124 -6.73 -13.87 -13.51
N ARG A 125 -7.71 -14.77 -13.38
CA ARG A 125 -9.10 -14.36 -13.19
C ARG A 125 -9.30 -13.79 -11.80
N TYR A 126 -10.24 -12.86 -11.70
CA TYR A 126 -10.63 -12.27 -10.43
C TYR A 126 -10.88 -13.36 -9.38
N SER A 127 -10.13 -13.29 -8.28
CA SER A 127 -10.10 -14.32 -7.23
C SER A 127 -11.25 -14.19 -6.24
N GLY A 128 -12.09 -13.16 -6.37
CA GLY A 128 -13.18 -12.87 -5.44
C GLY A 128 -12.80 -11.95 -4.28
N CYS A 129 -11.55 -11.46 -4.24
CA CYS A 129 -11.09 -10.48 -3.27
C CYS A 129 -10.41 -9.29 -3.93
N HIS A 130 -10.39 -8.16 -3.23
CA HIS A 130 -9.96 -6.86 -3.71
C HIS A 130 -8.88 -6.27 -2.81
N ARG A 131 -7.86 -5.65 -3.42
CA ARG A 131 -6.71 -5.02 -2.73
C ARG A 131 -6.81 -3.49 -2.65
N TYR A 132 -7.98 -2.89 -2.83
CA TYR A 132 -8.24 -1.47 -2.55
C TYR A 132 -7.23 -0.53 -3.21
N ASP A 133 -6.51 0.27 -2.43
CA ASP A 133 -5.51 1.22 -2.89
C ASP A 133 -4.35 0.51 -3.60
N GLY A 134 -3.98 -0.69 -3.18
CA GLY A 134 -3.04 -1.54 -3.91
C GLY A 134 -3.53 -1.93 -5.30
N SER A 135 -4.83 -2.21 -5.47
CA SER A 135 -5.41 -2.43 -6.81
C SER A 135 -5.38 -1.17 -7.66
N ALA A 136 -5.75 -0.02 -7.09
CA ALA A 136 -5.77 1.26 -7.79
C ALA A 136 -4.37 1.66 -8.25
N LEU A 137 -3.38 1.54 -7.36
CA LEU A 137 -1.98 1.79 -7.66
C LEU A 137 -1.51 0.97 -8.87
N ASN A 138 -1.83 -0.33 -8.89
CA ASN A 138 -1.37 -1.21 -9.96
C ASN A 138 -2.02 -0.95 -11.31
N ILE A 139 -3.29 -0.53 -11.34
CA ILE A 139 -3.92 -0.05 -12.58
C ILE A 139 -3.19 1.19 -13.08
N VAL A 140 -2.98 2.16 -12.20
CA VAL A 140 -2.33 3.43 -12.53
C VAL A 140 -0.90 3.22 -13.03
N LEU A 141 -0.11 2.36 -12.37
CA LEU A 141 1.24 2.01 -12.81
C LEU A 141 1.22 1.33 -14.18
N GLY A 142 0.32 0.38 -14.41
CA GLY A 142 0.17 -0.29 -15.71
C GLY A 142 -0.14 0.71 -16.83
N LEU A 143 -1.07 1.64 -16.60
CA LEU A 143 -1.41 2.68 -17.59
C LEU A 143 -0.24 3.64 -17.86
N TYR A 144 0.47 4.08 -16.82
CA TYR A 144 1.57 5.03 -16.96
C TYR A 144 2.81 4.42 -17.62
N PHE A 145 3.15 3.18 -17.27
CA PHE A 145 4.35 2.50 -17.79
C PHE A 145 4.08 1.66 -19.06
N GLY A 146 2.87 1.69 -19.61
CA GLY A 146 2.51 0.94 -20.81
C GLY A 146 2.55 -0.57 -20.58
N PHE A 147 2.14 -1.02 -19.40
CA PHE A 147 2.09 -2.42 -18.98
C PHE A 147 3.45 -3.13 -18.94
N ASP A 148 4.56 -2.38 -18.82
CA ASP A 148 5.90 -2.93 -18.61
C ASP A 148 6.30 -2.82 -17.13
N GLU A 149 6.13 -3.93 -16.39
CA GLU A 149 6.43 -3.99 -14.95
C GLU A 149 7.91 -3.77 -14.65
N LYS A 150 8.81 -4.06 -15.59
CA LYS A 150 10.26 -3.96 -15.37
C LYS A 150 10.73 -2.53 -15.17
N ARG A 151 9.91 -1.55 -15.56
CA ARG A 151 10.20 -0.12 -15.39
C ARG A 151 10.00 0.36 -13.96
N TYR A 152 9.12 -0.28 -13.19
CA TYR A 152 8.80 0.17 -11.83
C TYR A 152 8.99 -0.90 -10.75
N THR A 153 9.57 -2.05 -11.10
CA THR A 153 9.90 -3.13 -10.16
C THR A 153 11.40 -3.15 -9.85
N CYS A 154 11.77 -3.45 -8.61
CA CYS A 154 13.16 -3.53 -8.18
C CYS A 154 13.93 -4.60 -8.99
N LYS A 155 15.04 -4.20 -9.62
CA LYS A 155 15.84 -5.08 -10.50
C LYS A 155 16.95 -5.85 -9.76
N GLY A 156 17.22 -5.49 -8.50
CA GLY A 156 18.30 -6.06 -7.70
C GLY A 156 17.91 -7.34 -6.96
N LYS A 157 18.92 -8.15 -6.60
CA LYS A 157 18.77 -9.27 -5.63
C LYS A 157 18.94 -8.82 -4.18
N GLU A 158 19.27 -7.55 -3.98
CA GLU A 158 19.48 -6.97 -2.67
C GLU A 158 18.19 -7.05 -1.86
N ARG A 159 18.30 -7.54 -0.64
CA ARG A 159 17.18 -7.58 0.29
C ARG A 159 17.13 -6.26 1.05
N TYR A 160 16.30 -5.33 0.58
CA TYR A 160 16.13 -4.03 1.24
C TYR A 160 15.32 -4.11 2.52
N PHE A 161 14.34 -5.03 2.58
CA PHE A 161 13.39 -5.09 3.68
C PHE A 161 13.28 -6.47 4.31
N ARG A 162 12.91 -6.48 5.58
CA ARG A 162 12.34 -7.64 6.26
C ARG A 162 10.98 -7.29 6.85
N LYS A 163 10.08 -8.25 6.82
CA LYS A 163 8.77 -8.15 7.47
C LYS A 163 8.88 -8.58 8.94
N VAL A 164 8.20 -7.88 9.83
CA VAL A 164 7.99 -8.25 11.24
C VAL A 164 6.51 -8.54 11.50
N THR A 165 6.21 -9.19 12.63
CA THR A 165 4.81 -9.39 13.03
C THR A 165 4.22 -8.07 13.54
N MET A 166 2.90 -7.93 13.49
CA MET A 166 2.23 -6.74 14.00
C MET A 166 2.42 -6.58 15.51
N GLU A 167 2.50 -7.68 16.26
CA GLU A 167 2.80 -7.66 17.69
C GLU A 167 4.20 -7.12 17.95
N THR A 168 5.17 -7.53 17.13
CA THR A 168 6.55 -7.03 17.21
C THR A 168 6.59 -5.53 16.88
N ALA A 169 5.91 -5.12 15.80
CA ALA A 169 5.84 -3.72 15.41
C ALA A 169 5.18 -2.85 16.50
N ALA A 170 4.09 -3.32 17.10
CA ALA A 170 3.40 -2.63 18.19
C ALA A 170 4.26 -2.53 19.45
N ALA A 171 4.98 -3.59 19.81
CA ALA A 171 5.88 -3.58 20.96
C ALA A 171 7.05 -2.61 20.78
N GLU A 172 7.65 -2.56 19.59
CA GLU A 172 8.70 -1.60 19.25
C GLU A 172 8.19 -0.15 19.33
N MET A 173 7.00 0.12 18.79
CA MET A 173 6.36 1.44 18.88
C MET A 173 6.10 1.87 20.33
N ALA A 174 5.54 0.97 21.15
CA ALA A 174 5.30 1.26 22.57
C ALA A 174 6.60 1.54 23.34
N GLY A 175 7.68 0.84 23.00
CA GLY A 175 9.00 1.10 23.58
C GLY A 175 9.57 2.48 23.22
N LEU A 176 9.36 2.94 22.00
CA LEU A 176 9.78 4.28 21.57
C LEU A 176 8.98 5.38 22.27
N GLU A 177 7.67 5.20 22.44
CA GLU A 177 6.81 6.15 23.16
C GLU A 177 7.23 6.27 24.63
N GLY A 178 7.52 5.14 25.29
CA GLY A 178 8.02 5.14 26.67
C GLY A 178 9.36 5.87 26.83
N ASN A 179 10.27 5.71 25.87
CA ASN A 179 11.57 6.39 25.87
C ASN A 179 11.48 7.88 25.50
N ALA A 180 10.51 8.27 24.66
CA ALA A 180 10.31 9.65 24.24
C ALA A 180 9.81 10.56 25.39
N THR A 181 9.11 10.00 26.38
CA THR A 181 8.71 10.73 27.59
C THR A 181 9.88 11.07 28.53
N GLU A 182 11.08 10.53 28.32
CA GLU A 182 12.26 10.78 29.17
C GLU A 182 13.41 11.55 28.46
N ALA A 183 13.34 11.79 27.15
CA ALA A 183 14.44 12.42 26.41
C ALA A 183 14.24 13.94 26.19
N THR A 184 14.84 14.74 27.07
CA THR A 184 15.07 16.19 26.84
C THR A 184 16.38 16.39 26.07
N SER A 185 16.32 17.18 24.99
CA SER A 185 17.41 17.86 24.25
C SER A 185 18.61 17.02 23.76
N ILE A 186 18.61 16.63 22.48
CA ILE A 186 19.83 16.41 21.69
C ILE A 186 19.75 17.16 20.35
N SER A 187 20.91 17.67 19.96
CA SER A 187 21.25 18.72 19.01
C SER A 187 20.74 18.61 17.57
N LYS A 188 20.47 19.79 17.00
CA LYS A 188 20.39 20.07 15.56
C LYS A 188 21.70 19.63 14.87
N ASP A 189 21.70 18.51 14.14
CA ASP A 189 22.66 18.26 13.04
C ASP A 189 22.37 17.03 12.16
N PHE A 190 21.09 16.66 11.96
CA PHE A 190 20.70 15.76 10.88
C PHE A 190 19.46 16.31 10.17
N SER A 191 19.71 17.25 9.25
CA SER A 191 18.68 17.77 8.35
C SER A 191 18.61 16.87 7.12
N TYR A 192 17.39 16.43 6.78
CA TYR A 192 17.01 15.61 5.62
C TYR A 192 17.23 14.09 5.74
N ILE A 193 16.44 13.42 6.58
CA ILE A 193 15.55 12.32 6.18
C ILE A 193 14.36 12.40 7.15
N SER A 194 13.19 12.80 6.65
CA SER A 194 11.97 12.79 7.46
C SER A 194 11.32 11.42 7.33
N TRP A 195 11.41 10.61 8.39
CA TRP A 195 10.67 9.36 8.53
C TRP A 195 9.26 9.68 9.05
N PHE A 196 8.22 9.34 8.29
CA PHE A 196 6.84 9.38 8.77
C PHE A 196 6.21 7.99 8.67
N ILE A 197 5.84 7.44 9.82
CA ILE A 197 5.05 6.21 9.96
C ILE A 197 3.58 6.62 9.91
N SER A 198 2.81 6.11 8.95
CA SER A 198 1.35 6.30 8.89
C SER A 198 0.68 5.26 9.78
N GLN A 199 -0.01 5.68 10.84
CA GLN A 199 -0.96 4.82 11.55
C GLN A 199 -2.31 4.84 10.83
N SER A 200 -2.73 3.69 10.30
CA SER A 200 -4.15 3.42 10.05
C SER A 200 -4.38 1.92 10.00
N GLU A 201 -4.89 1.35 11.09
CA GLU A 201 -5.90 0.27 11.15
C GLU A 201 -5.92 -0.38 12.55
N LEU A 202 -6.67 0.22 13.48
CA LEU A 202 -7.09 -0.42 14.73
C LEU A 202 -8.57 -0.09 14.97
N SER A 203 -9.47 -0.63 14.14
CA SER A 203 -10.89 -0.78 14.52
C SER A 203 -11.58 -1.86 13.70
N ALA A 204 -11.20 -3.12 13.89
CA ALA A 204 -12.03 -4.25 13.50
C ALA A 204 -11.72 -5.45 14.40
N GLY A 205 -12.39 -5.54 15.55
CA GLY A 205 -12.35 -6.75 16.36
C GLY A 205 -12.74 -6.49 17.81
N HIS A 206 -14.01 -6.65 18.13
CA HIS A 206 -14.46 -7.33 19.36
C HIS A 206 -15.93 -7.72 19.20
N SER A 207 -16.14 -8.96 18.78
CA SER A 207 -17.38 -9.70 19.02
C SER A 207 -17.19 -10.50 20.31
N HIS A 208 -18.02 -10.26 21.32
CA HIS A 208 -18.26 -11.25 22.38
C HIS A 208 -19.76 -11.44 22.60
N LEU A 209 -20.21 -12.65 22.26
CA LEU A 209 -21.44 -13.27 22.70
C LEU A 209 -21.47 -13.43 24.23
N ILE A 210 -22.60 -13.10 24.86
CA ILE A 210 -23.06 -13.76 26.09
C ILE A 210 -24.55 -14.09 25.92
N SER A 211 -24.90 -15.31 26.31
CA SER A 211 -26.17 -16.01 26.08
C SER A 211 -27.19 -15.89 27.24
N ARG A 212 -28.48 -15.85 26.83
CA ARG A 212 -29.73 -16.36 27.47
C ARG A 212 -30.37 -15.68 28.70
N ALA A 213 -31.71 -15.58 28.58
CA ALA A 213 -32.76 -14.97 29.41
C ALA A 213 -33.19 -15.84 30.63
N PRO A 214 -34.18 -15.43 31.50
CA PRO A 214 -35.61 -15.43 31.13
C PRO A 214 -36.51 -14.33 31.78
N ASP A 215 -37.73 -14.22 31.21
CA ASP A 215 -39.04 -13.81 31.76
C ASP A 215 -39.22 -12.57 32.65
N GLU A 216 -40.03 -11.59 32.18
CA GLU A 216 -41.16 -11.09 32.97
C GLU A 216 -42.24 -10.39 32.11
N VAL A 217 -43.46 -10.40 32.64
CA VAL A 217 -44.76 -10.28 31.97
C VAL A 217 -45.43 -8.94 32.28
N ARG A 218 -45.84 -8.19 31.22
CA ARG A 218 -46.96 -7.19 31.12
C ARG A 218 -46.97 -5.96 32.06
N PRO A 219 -47.95 -5.02 31.94
CA PRO A 219 -48.72 -4.52 30.78
C PRO A 219 -48.77 -2.97 30.69
N GLN A 220 -49.08 -2.42 29.51
CA GLN A 220 -50.30 -1.64 29.20
C GLN A 220 -50.42 -1.44 27.69
#